data_AF-A0A200R2G8-F1
#
_entry.id   AF-A0A200R2G8-F1
#
_cell.length_a   1.000
_cell.length_b   1.000
_cell.length_c   1.000
_cell.angle_alpha   90.00
_cell.angle_beta   90.00
_cell.angle_gamma   90.00
#
_symmetry.space_group_name_H-M   'P 1'
#
loop_
_entity.id
_entity.type
_entity.pdbx_description
1 polymer ?
#
loop_
_entity_poly.entity_id
_entity_poly.type
_entity_poly.pdbx_seq_one_letter_code
_entity_poly.pdbx_strand_id
1 'polypeptide(L)'
;MPSSRKRELVEQLGIMKAEFPDVNLGVNLFPGRVKSIHIWPLVEKFKSKLAGWKGRLLSFQARLTLIKSVLLSFQVYNMAIYKWPKSIIKEVEKMIHNFLWTSDCSKSKMITSAWHKVCRPMNEGGLGIRRLEWINKSLLMKMCWFVMTSQSQGAKFLRAKYTKKRGGWITYHKKFSIWLGLKWVIDIMQSNSNWVLGNGREISLWNDAWCSDRSIINLLNVGSNRMTLSSKVSDIIQNGRWVYPPDFSMILQKIGIDTNSLPIPSEEFDTRVWSLTTYGSFTVASNLDLIRDHFPKVSWSKWVWKTCIHLRLSSQVWKILNGSCATDDIIKKCGVQLASRCFFCECQEEDIDHIIWTCRFSMEIWDWIHNLFHLQRGQDFVEILKKESSHSEAVSQA
;
A
#
# COMPACT_ATOMS: atom_id res chain seq x y z
N MET A 1 -1.94 -36.76 3.40
CA MET A 1 -3.20 -37.42 3.80
C MET A 1 -3.37 -38.64 2.93
N PRO A 2 -3.46 -39.85 3.52
CA PRO A 2 -3.64 -41.11 2.80
C PRO A 2 -4.91 -41.10 1.93
N SER A 3 -4.89 -41.86 0.83
CA SER A 3 -6.00 -41.93 -0.13
C SER A 3 -7.28 -42.55 0.45
N SER A 4 -7.14 -43.42 1.46
CA SER A 4 -8.28 -43.98 2.23
C SER A 4 -9.03 -42.90 2.99
N ARG A 5 -8.31 -42.08 3.78
CA ARG A 5 -8.90 -40.99 4.56
C ARG A 5 -9.54 -39.90 3.69
N LYS A 6 -9.03 -39.69 2.47
CA LYS A 6 -9.65 -38.77 1.49
C LYS A 6 -11.02 -39.27 1.04
N ARG A 7 -11.15 -40.56 0.74
CA ARG A 7 -12.41 -41.18 0.30
C ARG A 7 -13.46 -41.14 1.41
N GLU A 8 -13.07 -41.52 2.63
CA GLU A 8 -13.95 -41.48 3.80
C GLU A 8 -14.50 -40.06 4.06
N LEU A 9 -13.66 -39.02 3.96
CA LEU A 9 -14.12 -37.64 4.12
C LEU A 9 -15.06 -37.17 3.00
N VAL A 10 -14.82 -37.61 1.76
CA VAL A 10 -15.71 -37.30 0.62
C VAL A 10 -17.08 -37.93 0.83
N GLU A 11 -17.11 -39.17 1.30
CA GLU A 11 -18.33 -39.92 1.60
C GLU A 11 -19.09 -39.31 2.79
N GLN A 12 -18.40 -38.97 3.87
CA GLN A 12 -19.00 -38.37 5.07
C GLN A 12 -19.53 -36.94 4.84
N LEU A 13 -18.83 -36.13 4.05
CA LEU A 13 -19.17 -34.72 3.85
C LEU A 13 -20.05 -34.50 2.60
N GLY A 14 -20.22 -35.51 1.74
CA GLY A 14 -20.97 -35.40 0.50
C GLY A 14 -20.38 -34.39 -0.50
N ILE A 15 -19.08 -34.08 -0.40
CA ILE A 15 -18.42 -33.07 -1.23
C ILE A 15 -17.66 -33.69 -2.40
N MET A 16 -17.76 -33.09 -3.58
CA MET A 16 -16.93 -33.48 -4.72
C MET A 16 -15.45 -33.17 -4.43
N LYS A 17 -14.59 -34.13 -4.77
CA LYS A 17 -13.14 -33.94 -4.69
C LYS A 17 -12.70 -32.98 -5.80
N ALA A 18 -12.27 -31.77 -5.42
CA ALA A 18 -11.66 -30.83 -6.36
C ALA A 18 -10.26 -31.30 -6.82
N GLU A 19 -9.95 -31.04 -8.08
CA GLU A 19 -8.63 -31.23 -8.67
C GLU A 19 -8.01 -29.88 -9.00
N PHE A 20 -6.70 -29.75 -8.79
CA PHE A 20 -6.01 -28.50 -9.03
C PHE A 20 -5.53 -28.40 -10.49
N PRO A 21 -5.59 -27.22 -11.11
CA PRO A 21 -6.09 -25.95 -10.57
C PRO A 21 -7.62 -25.89 -10.51
N ASP A 22 -8.16 -25.40 -9.39
CA ASP A 22 -9.61 -25.23 -9.18
C ASP A 22 -9.94 -23.73 -9.09
N VAL A 23 -11.13 -23.30 -9.52
CA VAL A 23 -11.56 -21.90 -9.51
C VAL A 23 -12.56 -21.67 -8.40
N ASN A 24 -12.18 -20.89 -7.39
CA ASN A 24 -13.09 -20.50 -6.32
C ASN A 24 -13.30 -18.98 -6.30
N LEU A 25 -14.54 -18.53 -6.50
CA LEU A 25 -14.93 -17.11 -6.55
C LEU A 25 -14.03 -16.27 -7.48
N GLY A 26 -13.66 -16.83 -8.63
CA GLY A 26 -12.79 -16.18 -9.62
C GLY A 26 -11.29 -16.21 -9.30
N VAL A 27 -10.88 -16.88 -8.23
CA VAL A 27 -9.47 -17.08 -7.87
C VAL A 27 -9.07 -18.53 -8.11
N ASN A 28 -8.07 -18.73 -8.97
CA ASN A 28 -7.50 -20.04 -9.22
C ASN A 28 -6.68 -20.49 -7.99
N LEU A 29 -7.04 -21.65 -7.46
CA LEU A 29 -6.38 -22.32 -6.35
C LEU A 29 -5.27 -23.22 -6.89
N PHE A 30 -4.08 -23.09 -6.30
CA PHE A 30 -2.91 -23.87 -6.70
C PHE A 30 -2.19 -24.48 -5.49
N PRO A 31 -1.64 -25.70 -5.64
CA PRO A 31 -0.71 -26.26 -4.66
C PRO A 31 0.65 -25.55 -4.76
N GLY A 32 1.31 -25.35 -3.62
CA GLY A 32 2.65 -24.77 -3.59
C GLY A 32 2.73 -23.28 -3.93
N ARG A 33 3.91 -22.82 -4.38
CA ARG A 33 4.19 -21.41 -4.64
C ARG A 33 3.45 -20.93 -5.89
N VAL A 34 2.81 -19.76 -5.79
CA VAL A 34 2.25 -19.05 -6.95
C VAL A 34 3.38 -18.59 -7.87
N LYS A 35 3.34 -19.03 -9.13
CA LYS A 35 4.30 -18.69 -10.19
C LYS A 35 3.66 -17.71 -11.18
N SER A 36 4.49 -17.09 -12.02
CA SER A 36 4.04 -16.17 -13.07
C SER A 36 2.94 -16.76 -13.95
N ILE A 37 3.10 -18.02 -14.36
CA ILE A 37 2.13 -18.74 -15.22
C ILE A 37 0.72 -18.82 -14.61
N HIS A 38 0.62 -18.90 -13.28
CA HIS A 38 -0.67 -18.97 -12.59
C HIS A 38 -1.44 -17.64 -12.61
N ILE A 39 -0.71 -16.51 -12.64
CA ILE A 39 -1.29 -15.16 -12.63
C ILE A 39 -1.37 -14.57 -14.04
N TRP A 40 -0.64 -15.14 -15.01
CA TRP A 40 -0.61 -14.68 -16.39
C TRP A 40 -1.98 -14.50 -17.04
N PRO A 41 -2.98 -15.39 -16.84
CA PRO A 41 -4.32 -15.17 -17.39
C PRO A 41 -4.94 -13.84 -16.93
N LEU A 42 -4.61 -13.36 -15.73
CA LEU A 42 -5.05 -12.07 -15.24
C LEU A 42 -4.35 -10.92 -15.98
N VAL A 43 -3.05 -11.07 -16.29
CA VAL A 43 -2.28 -10.12 -17.10
C VAL A 43 -2.86 -9.99 -18.50
N GLU A 44 -3.25 -11.11 -19.13
CA GLU A 44 -3.92 -11.08 -20.44
C GLU A 44 -5.28 -10.37 -20.37
N LYS A 45 -6.03 -10.53 -19.27
CA LYS A 45 -7.25 -9.75 -19.04
C LYS A 45 -6.96 -8.25 -18.88
N PHE A 46 -5.86 -7.86 -18.23
CA PHE A 46 -5.40 -6.46 -18.21
C PHE A 46 -5.12 -5.95 -19.61
N LYS A 47 -4.39 -6.70 -20.44
CA LYS A 47 -4.07 -6.32 -21.82
C LYS A 47 -5.34 -6.14 -22.65
N SER A 48 -6.25 -7.10 -22.59
CA SER A 48 -7.52 -7.06 -23.32
C SER A 48 -8.38 -5.85 -22.92
N LYS A 49 -8.51 -5.55 -21.63
CA LYS A 49 -9.22 -4.35 -21.14
C LYS A 49 -8.58 -3.05 -21.64
N LEU A 50 -7.26 -2.93 -21.50
CA LEU A 50 -6.52 -1.74 -21.93
C LEU A 50 -6.62 -1.50 -23.44
N ALA A 51 -6.52 -2.57 -24.24
CA ALA A 51 -6.72 -2.51 -25.69
C ALA A 51 -8.15 -2.09 -26.07
N GLY A 52 -9.17 -2.61 -25.35
CA GLY A 52 -10.57 -2.30 -25.59
C GLY A 52 -10.98 -0.85 -25.33
N TRP A 53 -10.25 -0.12 -24.48
CA TRP A 53 -10.59 1.26 -24.10
C TRP A 53 -10.31 2.33 -25.16
N LYS A 54 -9.94 1.94 -26.39
CA LYS A 54 -9.63 2.86 -27.50
C LYS A 54 -8.85 4.08 -27.02
N GLY A 55 -7.77 3.85 -26.25
CA GLY A 55 -7.12 4.89 -25.44
C GLY A 55 -6.72 6.17 -26.18
N ARG A 56 -6.58 6.12 -27.52
CA ARG A 56 -6.33 7.29 -28.38
C ARG A 56 -7.47 8.31 -28.37
N LEU A 57 -8.68 7.89 -28.05
CA LEU A 57 -9.87 8.74 -27.91
C LEU A 57 -9.99 9.35 -26.50
N LEU A 58 -9.07 9.00 -25.59
CA LEU A 58 -9.14 9.39 -24.19
C LEU A 58 -8.06 10.42 -23.86
N SER A 59 -8.49 11.50 -23.21
CA SER A 59 -7.56 12.44 -22.59
C SER A 59 -6.70 11.74 -21.53
N PHE A 60 -5.56 12.34 -21.18
CA PHE A 60 -4.70 11.85 -20.09
C PHE A 60 -5.51 11.64 -18.79
N GLN A 61 -6.39 12.58 -18.50
CA GLN A 61 -7.22 12.52 -17.31
C GLN A 61 -8.24 11.37 -17.36
N ALA A 62 -8.93 11.19 -18.48
CA ALA A 62 -9.88 10.09 -18.62
C ALA A 62 -9.18 8.74 -18.42
N ARG A 63 -7.96 8.57 -18.95
CA ARG A 63 -7.12 7.38 -18.72
C ARG A 63 -6.76 7.21 -17.25
N LEU A 64 -6.34 8.27 -16.56
CA LEU A 64 -6.05 8.25 -15.12
C LEU A 64 -7.26 7.80 -14.31
N THR A 65 -8.45 8.33 -14.61
CA THR A 65 -9.70 7.94 -13.95
C THR A 65 -10.00 6.45 -14.15
N LEU A 66 -9.92 5.93 -15.39
CA LEU A 66 -10.16 4.52 -15.69
C LEU A 66 -9.18 3.57 -14.98
N ILE A 67 -7.90 3.96 -14.91
CA ILE A 67 -6.90 3.20 -14.17
C ILE A 67 -7.32 3.08 -12.70
N LYS A 68 -7.66 4.21 -12.07
CA LYS A 68 -8.02 4.24 -10.64
C LYS A 68 -9.30 3.49 -10.32
N SER A 69 -10.34 3.64 -11.14
CA SER A 69 -11.67 3.07 -10.85
C SER A 69 -11.79 1.60 -11.27
N VAL A 70 -11.20 1.21 -12.40
CA VAL A 70 -11.42 -0.12 -12.99
C VAL A 70 -10.19 -1.00 -12.93
N LEU A 71 -9.00 -0.52 -13.36
CA LEU A 71 -7.84 -1.41 -13.40
C LEU A 71 -7.40 -1.82 -12.03
N LEU A 72 -7.37 -0.89 -11.06
CA LEU A 72 -6.85 -1.17 -9.73
C LEU A 72 -7.77 -2.05 -8.86
N SER A 73 -9.04 -2.23 -9.24
CA SER A 73 -9.97 -3.11 -8.51
C SER A 73 -9.89 -4.57 -8.97
N PHE A 74 -9.46 -4.81 -10.21
CA PHE A 74 -9.49 -6.11 -10.86
C PHE A 74 -8.63 -7.18 -10.18
N GLN A 75 -7.49 -6.78 -9.63
CA GLN A 75 -6.51 -7.66 -9.00
C GLN A 75 -6.70 -7.83 -7.49
N VAL A 76 -7.60 -7.07 -6.87
CA VAL A 76 -7.74 -7.00 -5.40
C VAL A 76 -8.04 -8.37 -4.79
N TYR A 77 -8.98 -9.12 -5.36
CA TYR A 77 -9.34 -10.45 -4.85
C TYR A 77 -8.16 -11.43 -4.89
N ASN A 78 -7.41 -11.46 -5.99
CA ASN A 78 -6.26 -12.35 -6.11
C ASN A 78 -5.10 -11.92 -5.19
N MET A 79 -4.82 -10.61 -5.13
CA MET A 79 -3.79 -10.03 -4.26
C MET A 79 -4.10 -10.16 -2.77
N ALA A 80 -5.37 -10.30 -2.38
CA ALA A 80 -5.75 -10.54 -0.99
C ALA A 80 -5.40 -11.93 -0.49
N ILE A 81 -5.23 -12.89 -1.40
CA ILE A 81 -4.96 -14.30 -1.07
C ILE A 81 -3.49 -14.65 -1.34
N TYR A 82 -2.93 -14.13 -2.42
CA TYR A 82 -1.61 -14.54 -2.91
C TYR A 82 -0.61 -13.41 -2.98
N LYS A 83 0.63 -13.73 -2.58
CA LYS A 83 1.78 -12.90 -2.90
C LYS A 83 2.11 -13.02 -4.38
N TRP A 84 2.00 -11.91 -5.10
CA TRP A 84 2.31 -11.86 -6.52
C TRP A 84 3.82 -11.92 -6.78
N PRO A 85 4.24 -12.60 -7.86
CA PRO A 85 5.62 -12.51 -8.33
C PRO A 85 5.98 -11.07 -8.72
N LYS A 86 7.18 -10.61 -8.34
CA LYS A 86 7.68 -9.26 -8.68
C LYS A 86 7.69 -9.00 -10.20
N SER A 87 7.96 -10.04 -11.01
CA SER A 87 7.92 -9.95 -12.47
C SER A 87 6.54 -9.57 -12.99
N ILE A 88 5.47 -10.18 -12.45
CA ILE A 88 4.09 -9.86 -12.83
C ILE A 88 3.71 -8.45 -12.40
N ILE A 89 4.07 -8.06 -11.18
CA ILE A 89 3.84 -6.70 -10.69
C ILE A 89 4.48 -5.68 -11.64
N LYS A 90 5.75 -5.88 -12.00
CA LYS A 90 6.48 -4.98 -12.91
C LYS A 90 5.83 -4.92 -14.29
N GLU A 91 5.38 -6.05 -14.83
CA GLU A 91 4.74 -6.09 -16.14
C GLU A 91 3.41 -5.33 -16.15
N VAL A 92 2.55 -5.55 -15.14
CA VAL A 92 1.28 -4.83 -15.03
C VAL A 92 1.50 -3.34 -14.78
N GLU A 93 2.42 -2.96 -13.90
CA GLU A 93 2.77 -1.55 -13.66
C GLU A 93 3.30 -0.87 -14.93
N LYS A 94 4.14 -1.57 -15.72
CA LYS A 94 4.62 -1.10 -17.02
C LYS A 94 3.46 -0.87 -18.00
N MET A 95 2.51 -1.81 -18.10
CA MET A 95 1.34 -1.67 -18.96
C MET A 95 0.46 -0.48 -18.55
N ILE A 96 0.22 -0.29 -17.25
CA ILE A 96 -0.54 0.85 -16.73
C ILE A 96 0.18 2.15 -17.06
N HIS A 97 1.50 2.20 -16.85
CA HIS A 97 2.32 3.37 -17.12
C HIS A 97 2.32 3.75 -18.61
N ASN A 98 2.52 2.76 -19.49
CA ASN A 98 2.45 2.93 -20.94
C ASN A 98 1.08 3.44 -21.36
N PHE A 99 0.00 2.82 -20.90
CA PHE A 99 -1.36 3.24 -21.25
C PHE A 99 -1.62 4.69 -20.81
N LEU A 100 -1.21 5.06 -19.60
CA LEU A 100 -1.38 6.42 -19.07
C LEU A 100 -0.65 7.47 -19.90
N TRP A 101 0.52 7.15 -20.46
CA TRP A 101 1.30 8.10 -21.27
C TRP A 101 0.92 8.06 -22.75
N THR A 102 0.97 6.88 -23.38
CA THR A 102 0.95 6.69 -24.83
C THR A 102 -0.40 6.29 -25.41
N SER A 103 -1.39 6.07 -24.55
CA SER A 103 -2.72 5.56 -24.87
C SER A 103 -2.74 4.10 -25.35
N ASP A 104 -1.60 3.42 -25.27
CA ASP A 104 -1.40 2.05 -25.72
C ASP A 104 -0.50 1.31 -24.72
N CYS A 105 -0.97 0.20 -24.16
CA CYS A 105 -0.22 -0.53 -23.15
C CYS A 105 1.05 -1.21 -23.71
N SER A 106 1.08 -1.50 -25.01
CA SER A 106 2.15 -2.25 -25.67
C SER A 106 3.24 -1.34 -26.24
N LYS A 107 2.96 -0.04 -26.41
CA LYS A 107 3.92 0.92 -26.95
C LYS A 107 4.79 1.53 -25.84
N SER A 108 6.08 1.24 -25.90
CA SER A 108 7.10 1.97 -25.16
C SER A 108 7.50 3.22 -25.95
N LYS A 109 6.71 4.30 -25.86
CA LYS A 109 7.17 5.63 -26.31
C LYS A 109 7.95 6.33 -25.19
N MET A 110 8.49 7.52 -25.46
CA MET A 110 9.10 8.37 -24.44
C MET A 110 8.11 8.64 -23.30
N ILE A 111 8.50 8.23 -22.10
CA ILE A 111 7.76 8.53 -20.87
C ILE A 111 8.58 9.52 -20.07
N THR A 112 8.03 10.70 -19.85
CA THR A 112 8.72 11.85 -19.25
C THR A 112 8.67 11.85 -17.72
N SER A 113 7.92 10.93 -17.10
CA SER A 113 7.84 10.79 -15.64
C SER A 113 8.21 9.38 -15.19
N ALA A 114 9.05 9.27 -14.16
CA ALA A 114 9.31 7.97 -13.54
C ALA A 114 8.07 7.45 -12.78
N TRP A 115 7.78 6.15 -12.89
CA TRP A 115 6.58 5.54 -12.30
C TRP A 115 6.47 5.75 -10.78
N HIS A 116 7.60 5.70 -10.07
CA HIS A 116 7.60 5.94 -8.61
C HIS A 116 7.16 7.37 -8.25
N LYS A 117 7.42 8.38 -9.11
CA LYS A 117 6.93 9.76 -8.91
C LYS A 117 5.42 9.84 -9.15
N VAL A 118 4.95 9.19 -10.21
CA VAL A 118 3.52 9.09 -10.54
C VAL A 118 2.72 8.44 -9.41
N CYS A 119 3.30 7.43 -8.77
CA CYS A 119 2.66 6.68 -7.69
C CYS A 119 2.63 7.35 -6.32
N ARG A 120 3.21 8.54 -6.17
CA ARG A 120 3.17 9.25 -4.89
C ARG A 120 1.74 9.69 -4.56
N PRO A 121 1.41 9.85 -3.27
CA PRO A 121 0.23 10.59 -2.85
C PRO A 121 0.14 11.97 -3.52
N MET A 122 -1.06 12.49 -3.70
CA MET A 122 -1.30 13.80 -4.32
C MET A 122 -0.64 14.95 -3.54
N ASN A 123 -0.61 14.85 -2.21
CA ASN A 123 0.06 15.81 -1.32
C ASN A 123 1.59 15.69 -1.35
N GLU A 124 2.14 14.61 -1.90
CA GLU A 124 3.58 14.37 -2.11
C GLU A 124 3.96 14.50 -3.60
N GLY A 125 3.09 15.16 -4.39
CA GLY A 125 3.35 15.51 -5.77
C GLY A 125 3.08 14.41 -6.80
N GLY A 126 2.42 13.31 -6.43
CA GLY A 126 2.04 12.26 -7.39
C GLY A 126 0.60 12.37 -7.89
N LEU A 127 0.16 11.35 -8.64
CA LEU A 127 -1.20 11.25 -9.16
C LEU A 127 -2.12 10.41 -8.27
N GLY A 128 -1.64 9.90 -7.13
CA GLY A 128 -2.44 9.04 -6.24
C GLY A 128 -2.75 7.65 -6.82
N ILE A 129 -1.94 7.17 -7.76
CA ILE A 129 -1.93 5.74 -8.16
C ILE A 129 -1.06 5.00 -7.15
N ARG A 130 -1.50 3.87 -6.60
CA ARG A 130 -0.68 3.12 -5.64
C ARG A 130 0.13 2.04 -6.34
N ARG A 131 1.38 1.82 -5.91
CA ARG A 131 2.19 0.69 -6.38
C ARG A 131 1.52 -0.63 -6.05
N LEU A 132 1.50 -1.55 -7.02
CA LEU A 132 0.84 -2.85 -6.89
C LEU A 132 1.49 -3.73 -5.82
N GLU A 133 2.81 -3.59 -5.62
CA GLU A 133 3.51 -4.29 -4.53
C GLU A 133 2.98 -3.87 -3.15
N TRP A 134 2.73 -2.58 -2.94
CA TRP A 134 2.16 -2.07 -1.68
C TRP A 134 0.72 -2.51 -1.50
N ILE A 135 -0.10 -2.46 -2.55
CA ILE A 135 -1.48 -2.98 -2.51
C ILE A 135 -1.47 -4.46 -2.13
N ASN A 136 -0.65 -5.29 -2.79
CA ASN A 136 -0.58 -6.72 -2.50
C ASN A 136 -0.13 -6.99 -1.06
N LYS A 137 0.93 -6.32 -0.61
CA LYS A 137 1.42 -6.47 0.77
C LYS A 137 0.37 -6.04 1.79
N SER A 138 -0.29 -4.90 1.58
CA SER A 138 -1.32 -4.40 2.50
C SER A 138 -2.57 -5.29 2.56
N LEU A 139 -2.97 -5.91 1.44
CA LEU A 139 -4.09 -6.85 1.44
C LEU A 139 -3.73 -8.16 2.13
N LEU A 140 -2.48 -8.62 1.98
CA LEU A 140 -1.97 -9.77 2.73
C LEU A 140 -1.84 -9.48 4.23
N MET A 141 -1.49 -8.25 4.62
CA MET A 141 -1.56 -7.80 6.01
C MET A 141 -3.00 -7.89 6.54
N LYS A 142 -4.00 -7.49 5.74
CA LYS A 142 -5.42 -7.63 6.10
C LYS A 142 -5.82 -9.09 6.30
N MET A 143 -5.38 -9.97 5.42
CA MET A 143 -5.58 -11.41 5.56
C MET A 143 -4.90 -11.96 6.83
N CYS A 144 -3.67 -11.50 7.11
CA CYS A 144 -2.94 -11.91 8.30
C CYS A 144 -3.63 -11.44 9.59
N TRP A 145 -4.11 -10.20 9.63
CA TRP A 145 -4.91 -9.68 10.75
C TRP A 145 -6.18 -10.50 10.96
N PHE A 146 -6.92 -10.80 9.90
CA PHE A 146 -8.09 -11.68 9.97
C PHE A 146 -7.75 -13.05 10.57
N VAL A 147 -6.64 -13.65 10.15
CA VAL A 147 -6.16 -14.92 10.73
C VAL A 147 -5.77 -14.74 12.20
N MET A 148 -5.23 -13.60 12.61
CA MET A 148 -4.85 -13.37 14.02
C MET A 148 -6.05 -13.14 14.94
N THR A 149 -7.09 -12.42 14.49
CA THR A 149 -8.13 -11.89 15.39
C THR A 149 -9.51 -12.51 15.23
N SER A 150 -9.86 -13.01 14.04
CA SER A 150 -11.23 -13.49 13.79
C SER A 150 -11.51 -14.83 14.49
N GLN A 151 -12.71 -14.99 15.04
CA GLN A 151 -13.18 -16.25 15.63
C GLN A 151 -13.92 -17.16 14.63
N SER A 152 -13.96 -16.78 13.35
CA SER A 152 -14.54 -17.59 12.27
C SER A 152 -13.81 -18.93 12.10
N GLN A 153 -14.53 -19.94 11.60
CA GLN A 153 -13.96 -21.27 11.36
C GLN A 153 -12.78 -21.22 10.37
N GLY A 154 -12.86 -20.36 9.35
CA GLY A 154 -11.78 -20.15 8.39
C GLY A 154 -10.51 -19.60 9.06
N ALA A 155 -10.64 -18.61 9.94
CA ALA A 155 -9.51 -18.06 10.68
C ALA A 155 -8.92 -19.08 11.66
N LYS A 156 -9.77 -19.81 12.41
CA LYS A 156 -9.35 -20.91 13.31
C LYS A 156 -8.59 -22.00 12.57
N PHE A 157 -9.10 -22.44 11.41
CA PHE A 157 -8.43 -23.40 10.55
C PHE A 157 -7.06 -22.92 10.08
N LEU A 158 -6.97 -21.68 9.60
CA LEU A 158 -5.70 -21.12 9.12
C LEU A 158 -4.69 -20.92 10.26
N ARG A 159 -5.14 -20.49 11.45
CA ARG A 159 -4.30 -20.45 12.65
C ARG A 159 -3.76 -21.84 12.97
N ALA A 160 -4.64 -22.83 13.20
CA ALA A 160 -4.22 -24.19 13.54
C ALA A 160 -3.27 -24.81 12.50
N LYS A 161 -3.42 -24.43 11.22
CA LYS A 161 -2.56 -24.90 10.13
C LYS A 161 -1.18 -24.22 10.09
N TYR A 162 -1.09 -22.97 10.50
CA TYR A 162 0.10 -22.11 10.33
C TYR A 162 0.78 -21.69 11.64
N THR A 163 0.26 -22.09 12.78
CA THR A 163 0.92 -21.97 14.09
C THR A 163 1.54 -23.29 14.52
N LYS A 164 2.53 -23.22 15.42
CA LYS A 164 3.13 -24.39 16.07
C LYS A 164 2.28 -24.78 17.28
N LYS A 165 2.34 -26.06 17.69
CA LYS A 165 1.65 -26.55 18.90
C LYS A 165 2.00 -25.77 20.17
N ARG A 166 3.26 -25.30 20.28
CA ARG A 166 3.78 -24.54 21.44
C ARG A 166 3.62 -23.02 21.27
N GLY A 167 2.78 -22.57 20.34
CA GLY A 167 2.61 -21.15 20.03
C GLY A 167 3.61 -20.62 18.99
N GLY A 168 3.30 -19.44 18.45
CA GLY A 168 4.05 -18.81 17.37
C GLY A 168 3.80 -19.44 15.99
N TRP A 169 4.26 -18.75 14.97
CA TRP A 169 4.04 -19.14 13.58
C TRP A 169 5.06 -20.18 13.11
N ILE A 170 4.69 -21.00 12.12
CA ILE A 170 5.63 -21.92 11.49
C ILE A 170 6.76 -21.14 10.80
N THR A 171 7.98 -21.65 10.84
CA THR A 171 9.15 -21.00 10.19
C THR A 171 9.62 -21.77 8.95
N TYR A 172 9.34 -23.07 8.91
CA TYR A 172 9.71 -23.98 7.84
C TYR A 172 8.85 -23.81 6.58
N HIS A 173 9.36 -24.32 5.46
CA HIS A 173 8.66 -24.30 4.19
C HIS A 173 7.48 -25.29 4.21
N LYS A 174 6.27 -24.82 3.85
CA LYS A 174 5.15 -25.69 3.48
C LYS A 174 4.75 -25.40 2.03
N LYS A 175 4.35 -26.44 1.30
CA LYS A 175 3.84 -26.37 -0.07
C LYS A 175 2.41 -25.79 -0.14
N PHE A 176 2.20 -24.60 0.43
CA PHE A 176 0.90 -23.90 0.41
C PHE A 176 1.05 -22.47 -0.10
N SER A 177 0.18 -22.10 -1.03
CA SER A 177 0.20 -20.83 -1.75
C SER A 177 -0.08 -19.63 -0.84
N ILE A 178 -1.01 -19.76 0.11
CA ILE A 178 -1.39 -18.69 1.06
C ILE A 178 -0.27 -18.40 2.06
N TRP A 179 0.44 -19.43 2.54
CA TRP A 179 1.45 -19.29 3.59
C TRP A 179 2.58 -18.33 3.20
N LEU A 180 2.97 -18.31 1.92
CA LEU A 180 4.03 -17.42 1.44
C LEU A 180 3.63 -15.94 1.53
N GLY A 181 2.34 -15.63 1.42
CA GLY A 181 1.81 -14.29 1.62
C GLY A 181 1.83 -13.90 3.09
N LEU A 182 1.34 -14.78 3.97
CA LEU A 182 1.36 -14.55 5.42
C LEU A 182 2.79 -14.40 5.94
N LYS A 183 3.69 -15.32 5.60
CA LYS A 183 5.12 -15.26 5.97
C LYS A 183 5.79 -13.95 5.55
N TRP A 184 5.34 -13.33 4.45
CA TRP A 184 5.93 -12.09 3.97
C TRP A 184 5.57 -10.86 4.83
N VAL A 185 4.47 -10.91 5.57
CA VAL A 185 3.94 -9.77 6.32
C VAL A 185 3.97 -9.98 7.84
N ILE A 186 4.21 -11.21 8.29
CA ILE A 186 3.97 -11.62 9.68
C ILE A 186 4.80 -10.86 10.71
N ASP A 187 6.09 -10.64 10.42
CA ASP A 187 7.00 -9.94 11.33
C ASP A 187 6.57 -8.48 11.48
N ILE A 188 6.13 -7.84 10.38
CA ILE A 188 5.58 -6.49 10.38
C ILE A 188 4.29 -6.44 11.19
N MET A 189 3.41 -7.44 11.00
CA MET A 189 2.15 -7.52 11.74
C MET A 189 2.38 -7.66 13.24
N GLN A 190 3.30 -8.54 13.66
CA GLN A 190 3.61 -8.75 15.07
C GLN A 190 4.25 -7.51 15.71
N SER A 191 5.15 -6.82 14.99
CA SER A 191 5.84 -5.64 15.49
C SER A 191 4.94 -4.40 15.64
N ASN A 192 3.75 -4.40 15.01
CA ASN A 192 2.82 -3.27 15.01
C ASN A 192 1.46 -3.65 15.62
N SER A 193 1.43 -4.71 16.44
CA SER A 193 0.24 -5.15 17.14
C SER A 193 0.53 -5.38 18.62
N ASN A 194 -0.34 -4.85 19.47
CA ASN A 194 -0.26 -5.03 20.92
C ASN A 194 -1.47 -5.82 21.41
N TRP A 195 -1.43 -6.22 22.67
CA TRP A 195 -2.54 -6.88 23.34
C TRP A 195 -3.07 -6.01 24.48
N VAL A 196 -4.39 -5.91 24.53
CA VAL A 196 -5.13 -5.48 25.70
C VAL A 196 -5.43 -6.73 26.51
N LEU A 197 -4.96 -6.75 27.75
CA LEU A 197 -5.11 -7.87 28.67
C LEU A 197 -6.58 -8.07 29.07
N GLY A 198 -7.08 -9.28 28.87
CA GLY A 198 -8.28 -9.79 29.54
C GLY A 198 -7.86 -10.90 30.51
N ASN A 199 -8.22 -12.14 30.16
CA ASN A 199 -7.91 -13.33 30.95
C ASN A 199 -6.49 -13.90 30.74
N GLY A 200 -5.71 -13.37 29.79
CA GLY A 200 -4.31 -13.73 29.54
C GLY A 200 -4.07 -15.10 28.89
N ARG A 201 -5.12 -15.82 28.47
CA ARG A 201 -5.01 -17.18 27.92
C ARG A 201 -4.48 -17.18 26.48
N GLU A 202 -4.76 -16.14 25.70
CA GLU A 202 -4.30 -16.03 24.32
C GLU A 202 -2.90 -15.40 24.23
N ILE A 203 -2.50 -14.61 25.23
CA ILE A 203 -1.27 -13.80 25.23
C ILE A 203 -0.05 -14.62 25.69
N SER A 204 1.02 -14.63 24.88
CA SER A 204 2.32 -15.15 25.33
C SER A 204 2.97 -14.19 26.31
N LEU A 205 3.38 -14.70 27.47
CA LEU A 205 4.03 -13.90 28.51
C LEU A 205 5.26 -13.14 27.99
N TRP A 206 6.04 -13.78 27.12
CA TRP A 206 7.37 -13.28 26.71
C TRP A 206 7.40 -12.68 25.31
N ASN A 207 6.57 -13.20 24.39
CA ASN A 207 6.68 -12.91 22.95
C ASN A 207 5.68 -11.87 22.45
N ASP A 208 4.62 -11.59 23.20
CA ASP A 208 3.59 -10.62 22.86
C ASP A 208 3.80 -9.32 23.65
N ALA A 209 3.45 -8.17 23.06
CA ALA A 209 3.49 -6.87 23.73
C ALA A 209 2.15 -6.64 24.47
N TRP A 210 2.15 -6.83 25.79
CA TRP A 210 0.94 -6.70 26.63
C TRP A 210 1.13 -5.77 27.85
N CYS A 211 2.36 -5.59 28.32
CA CYS A 211 2.71 -4.69 29.42
C CYS A 211 3.55 -3.47 28.99
N SER A 212 3.91 -3.37 27.70
CA SER A 212 4.67 -2.25 27.14
C SER A 212 4.43 -2.14 25.63
N ASP A 213 5.14 -1.23 24.96
CA ASP A 213 5.14 -1.09 23.49
C ASP A 213 5.83 -2.25 22.76
N ARG A 214 6.61 -3.08 23.48
CA ARG A 214 7.35 -4.22 22.95
C ARG A 214 7.15 -5.47 23.80
N SER A 215 7.53 -6.62 23.26
CA SER A 215 7.55 -7.86 24.04
C SER A 215 8.72 -7.90 25.01
N ILE A 216 8.57 -8.60 26.14
CA ILE A 216 9.60 -8.72 27.18
C ILE A 216 10.91 -9.27 26.59
N ILE A 217 10.84 -10.25 25.68
CA ILE A 217 12.03 -10.81 25.04
C ILE A 217 12.79 -9.78 24.19
N ASN A 218 12.08 -8.87 23.53
CA ASN A 218 12.68 -7.81 22.73
C ASN A 218 13.32 -6.75 23.62
N LEU A 219 12.72 -6.42 24.77
CA LEU A 219 13.29 -5.48 25.74
C LEU A 219 14.54 -6.02 26.43
N LEU A 220 14.61 -7.33 26.67
CA LEU A 220 15.77 -7.97 27.27
C LEU A 220 16.99 -8.07 26.32
N ASN A 221 16.84 -7.75 25.03
CA ASN A 221 17.87 -7.94 23.99
C ASN A 221 18.46 -9.36 23.97
N VAL A 222 17.73 -10.36 24.46
CA VAL A 222 18.16 -11.76 24.42
C VAL A 222 17.86 -12.27 23.02
N GLY A 223 18.91 -12.51 22.22
CA GLY A 223 18.77 -13.02 20.85
C GLY A 223 17.80 -14.21 20.79
N SER A 224 16.94 -14.22 19.77
CA SER A 224 15.76 -15.10 19.61
C SER A 224 16.03 -16.61 19.59
N ASN A 225 17.26 -17.05 19.85
CA ASN A 225 17.74 -18.43 19.70
C ASN A 225 17.88 -19.22 21.01
N ARG A 226 17.57 -18.68 22.19
CA ARG A 226 17.91 -19.38 23.45
C ARG A 226 16.78 -19.78 24.38
N MET A 227 15.56 -19.25 24.26
CA MET A 227 14.46 -19.69 25.15
C MET A 227 13.14 -19.78 24.39
N THR A 228 12.65 -21.00 24.17
CA THR A 228 11.27 -21.22 23.71
C THR A 228 10.34 -21.13 24.91
N LEU A 229 10.11 -19.93 25.40
CA LEU A 229 9.22 -19.71 26.55
C LEU A 229 7.77 -19.77 26.08
N SER A 230 7.09 -20.85 26.44
CA SER A 230 5.69 -21.11 26.06
C SER A 230 4.67 -20.63 27.08
N SER A 231 5.11 -20.00 28.17
CA SER A 231 4.23 -19.49 29.23
C SER A 231 3.24 -18.46 28.71
N LYS A 232 2.04 -18.50 29.26
CA LYS A 232 0.94 -17.57 29.02
C LYS A 232 0.86 -16.53 30.13
N VAL A 233 0.23 -15.40 29.85
CA VAL A 233 -0.02 -14.38 30.87
C VAL A 233 -0.99 -14.91 31.93
N SER A 234 -1.92 -15.80 31.54
CA SER A 234 -2.79 -16.51 32.49
C SER A 234 -2.03 -17.34 33.53
N ASP A 235 -0.80 -17.77 33.25
CA ASP A 235 -0.01 -18.60 34.18
C ASP A 235 0.44 -17.80 35.42
N ILE A 236 0.44 -16.47 35.33
CA ILE A 236 0.79 -15.54 36.42
C ILE A 236 -0.41 -14.75 36.93
N ILE A 237 -1.63 -15.21 36.65
CA ILE A 237 -2.89 -14.62 37.13
C ILE A 237 -3.62 -15.66 37.97
N GLN A 238 -3.97 -15.30 39.22
CA GLN A 238 -4.84 -16.10 40.08
C GLN A 238 -5.89 -15.20 40.73
N ASN A 239 -7.17 -15.57 40.62
CA ASN A 239 -8.30 -14.81 41.19
C ASN A 239 -8.27 -13.31 40.85
N GLY A 240 -7.98 -12.96 39.58
CA GLY A 240 -7.90 -11.58 39.11
C GLY A 240 -6.69 -10.79 39.63
N ARG A 241 -5.72 -11.45 40.29
CA ARG A 241 -4.51 -10.81 40.82
C ARG A 241 -3.27 -11.38 40.17
N TRP A 242 -2.25 -10.53 40.06
CA TRP A 242 -0.93 -10.95 39.61
C TRP A 242 -0.26 -11.81 40.67
N VAL A 243 0.11 -13.04 40.29
CA VAL A 243 0.88 -13.97 41.11
C VAL A 243 2.05 -14.45 40.27
N TYR A 244 3.24 -13.89 40.50
CA TYR A 244 4.45 -14.23 39.77
C TYR A 244 5.64 -14.45 40.72
N PRO A 245 6.63 -15.26 40.31
CA PRO A 245 7.85 -15.46 41.09
C PRO A 245 8.63 -14.15 41.29
N PRO A 246 9.38 -13.99 42.40
CA PRO A 246 10.25 -12.83 42.64
C PRO A 246 11.21 -12.55 41.47
N ASP A 247 11.77 -13.60 40.86
CA ASP A 247 12.66 -13.49 39.70
C ASP A 247 12.01 -12.74 38.52
N PHE A 248 10.70 -12.94 38.30
CA PHE A 248 9.97 -12.25 37.24
C PHE A 248 9.84 -10.75 37.53
N SER A 249 9.64 -10.37 38.79
CA SER A 249 9.60 -8.96 39.19
C SER A 249 10.95 -8.26 38.97
N MET A 250 12.05 -8.95 39.24
CA MET A 250 13.40 -8.42 38.97
C MET A 250 13.63 -8.25 37.46
N ILE A 251 13.12 -9.16 36.64
CA ILE A 251 13.19 -9.05 35.17
C ILE A 251 12.42 -7.80 34.70
N LEU A 252 11.20 -7.58 35.18
CA LEU A 252 10.38 -6.42 34.82
C LEU A 252 11.06 -5.10 35.24
N GLN A 253 11.58 -5.03 36.47
CA GLN A 253 12.30 -3.86 36.94
C GLN A 253 13.56 -3.58 36.10
N LYS A 254 14.31 -4.62 35.73
CA LYS A 254 15.51 -4.50 34.89
C LYS A 254 15.21 -3.91 33.50
N ILE A 255 14.03 -4.18 32.94
CA ILE A 255 13.57 -3.59 31.66
C ILE A 255 12.79 -2.29 31.84
N GLY A 256 12.70 -1.75 33.06
CA GLY A 256 12.05 -0.47 33.35
C GLY A 256 10.53 -0.53 33.41
N ILE A 257 9.93 -1.71 33.62
CA ILE A 257 8.47 -1.87 33.80
C ILE A 257 8.16 -1.90 35.30
N ASP A 258 7.36 -0.93 35.75
CA ASP A 258 6.86 -0.89 37.12
C ASP A 258 5.73 -1.93 37.31
N THR A 259 5.90 -2.84 38.26
CA THR A 259 4.92 -3.87 38.61
C THR A 259 3.57 -3.29 39.06
N ASN A 260 3.53 -2.06 39.59
CA ASN A 260 2.30 -1.40 40.00
C ASN A 260 1.52 -0.84 38.80
N SER A 261 2.19 -0.64 37.66
CA SER A 261 1.61 -0.13 36.42
C SER A 261 1.10 -1.23 35.48
N LEU A 262 1.17 -2.50 35.91
CA LEU A 262 0.70 -3.61 35.09
C LEU A 262 -0.82 -3.52 34.82
N PRO A 263 -1.27 -3.93 33.63
CA PRO A 263 -2.70 -3.95 33.31
C PRO A 263 -3.48 -4.78 34.34
N ILE A 264 -4.70 -4.36 34.66
CA ILE A 264 -5.55 -5.09 35.60
C ILE A 264 -6.11 -6.34 34.88
N PRO A 265 -5.89 -7.56 35.39
CA PRO A 265 -6.49 -8.76 34.81
C PRO A 265 -8.02 -8.70 34.87
N SER A 266 -8.68 -9.20 33.83
CA SER A 266 -10.14 -9.26 33.73
C SER A 266 -10.57 -10.67 33.32
N GLU A 267 -11.83 -11.04 33.57
CA GLU A 267 -12.41 -12.30 33.05
C GLU A 267 -12.79 -12.19 31.56
N GLU A 268 -12.70 -11.00 30.98
CA GLU A 268 -12.95 -10.76 29.56
C GLU A 268 -11.92 -11.44 28.63
N PHE A 269 -12.25 -11.50 27.34
CA PHE A 269 -11.36 -12.06 26.34
C PHE A 269 -10.20 -11.11 26.00
N ASP A 270 -9.01 -11.67 25.85
CA ASP A 270 -7.85 -10.94 25.35
C ASP A 270 -8.13 -10.33 23.98
N THR A 271 -7.77 -9.06 23.80
CA THR A 271 -8.02 -8.34 22.55
C THR A 271 -6.73 -7.86 21.93
N ARG A 272 -6.48 -8.25 20.67
CA ARG A 272 -5.35 -7.73 19.89
C ARG A 272 -5.73 -6.41 19.23
N VAL A 273 -4.90 -5.40 19.44
CA VAL A 273 -5.07 -4.03 18.92
C VAL A 273 -3.97 -3.65 17.95
N TRP A 274 -4.33 -2.82 16.97
CA TRP A 274 -3.41 -2.33 15.96
C TRP A 274 -2.74 -1.03 16.42
N SER A 275 -1.41 -1.06 16.58
CA SER A 275 -0.67 0.00 17.28
C SER A 275 -0.55 1.31 16.48
N LEU A 276 -0.89 1.32 15.19
CA LEU A 276 -0.77 2.52 14.34
C LEU A 276 -2.02 3.40 14.32
N THR A 277 -3.06 3.04 15.07
CA THR A 277 -4.32 3.78 15.11
C THR A 277 -4.71 4.06 16.54
N THR A 278 -5.22 5.25 16.80
CA THR A 278 -5.62 5.70 18.14
C THR A 278 -6.62 4.75 18.81
N TYR A 279 -7.56 4.21 18.03
CA TYR A 279 -8.59 3.29 18.53
C TYR A 279 -8.20 1.81 18.43
N GLY A 280 -6.95 1.50 18.09
CA GLY A 280 -6.51 0.11 17.92
C GLY A 280 -7.12 -0.63 16.73
N SER A 281 -7.82 0.09 15.82
CA SER A 281 -8.55 -0.49 14.71
C SER A 281 -7.66 -0.75 13.50
N PHE A 282 -7.70 -1.98 12.99
CA PHE A 282 -6.93 -2.33 11.82
C PHE A 282 -7.52 -1.72 10.54
N THR A 283 -6.73 -0.91 9.82
CA THR A 283 -7.14 -0.35 8.53
C THR A 283 -6.11 -0.63 7.43
N VAL A 284 -6.61 -0.80 6.20
CA VAL A 284 -5.74 -0.91 5.01
C VAL A 284 -4.97 0.40 4.78
N ALA A 285 -5.57 1.54 5.15
CA ALA A 285 -4.94 2.85 5.00
C ALA A 285 -3.69 2.98 5.90
N SER A 286 -3.80 2.65 7.19
CA SER A 286 -2.64 2.69 8.11
C SER A 286 -1.52 1.75 7.67
N ASN A 287 -1.85 0.59 7.12
CA ASN A 287 -0.84 -0.35 6.61
C ASN A 287 -0.12 0.18 5.39
N LEU A 288 -0.86 0.79 4.47
CA LEU A 288 -0.26 1.39 3.28
C LEU A 288 0.67 2.53 3.67
N ASP A 289 0.30 3.33 4.67
CA ASP A 289 1.16 4.40 5.17
C ASP A 289 2.40 3.84 5.87
N LEU A 290 2.31 2.71 6.57
CA LEU A 290 3.47 2.04 7.17
C LEU A 290 4.50 1.53 6.14
N ILE A 291 4.05 0.97 5.01
CA ILE A 291 4.92 0.20 4.10
C ILE A 291 5.41 0.98 2.86
N ARG A 292 4.82 2.15 2.60
CA ARG A 292 5.16 2.96 1.43
C ARG A 292 6.43 3.75 1.69
N ASP A 293 6.99 4.26 0.61
CA ASP A 293 8.02 5.30 0.70
C ASP A 293 7.33 6.66 0.96
N HIS A 294 7.88 7.45 1.88
CA HIS A 294 7.42 8.81 2.18
C HIS A 294 8.30 9.84 1.48
N PHE A 295 7.67 10.82 0.83
CA PHE A 295 8.35 11.93 0.20
C PHE A 295 7.91 13.26 0.84
N PRO A 296 8.73 14.33 0.73
CA PRO A 296 8.33 15.65 1.21
C PRO A 296 7.01 16.09 0.58
N LYS A 297 6.13 16.66 1.41
CA LYS A 297 4.86 17.22 0.94
C LYS A 297 5.14 18.45 0.07
N VAL A 298 4.38 18.58 -1.02
CA VAL A 298 4.47 19.73 -1.92
C VAL A 298 3.42 20.77 -1.56
N SER A 299 3.84 22.03 -1.43
CA SER A 299 2.98 23.14 -1.03
C SER A 299 1.83 23.36 -2.01
N TRP A 300 2.05 23.07 -3.29
CA TRP A 300 1.09 23.33 -4.37
C TRP A 300 -0.10 22.36 -4.44
N SER A 301 0.02 21.19 -3.81
CA SER A 301 -0.96 20.11 -3.92
C SER A 301 -2.36 20.52 -3.48
N LYS A 302 -2.46 21.34 -2.42
CA LYS A 302 -3.73 21.82 -1.85
C LYS A 302 -4.52 22.73 -2.79
N TRP A 303 -3.86 23.38 -3.76
CA TRP A 303 -4.53 24.20 -4.76
C TRP A 303 -4.85 23.38 -6.01
N VAL A 304 -3.90 22.58 -6.50
CA VAL A 304 -4.05 21.82 -7.76
C VAL A 304 -5.17 20.77 -7.69
N TRP A 305 -5.36 20.13 -6.53
CA TRP A 305 -6.28 19.00 -6.36
C TRP A 305 -7.62 19.39 -5.70
N LYS A 306 -7.97 20.68 -5.66
CA LYS A 306 -9.29 21.11 -5.16
C LYS A 306 -10.42 20.52 -5.99
N THR A 307 -11.52 20.19 -5.34
CA THR A 307 -12.71 19.59 -5.97
C THR A 307 -13.39 20.50 -6.98
N CYS A 308 -13.28 21.82 -6.83
CA CYS A 308 -13.80 22.80 -7.78
C CYS A 308 -12.98 22.87 -9.08
N ILE A 309 -11.74 22.38 -9.10
CA ILE A 309 -10.91 22.39 -10.30
C ILE A 309 -11.17 21.14 -11.10
N HIS A 310 -11.55 21.32 -12.37
CA HIS A 310 -11.74 20.20 -13.26
C HIS A 310 -10.44 19.42 -13.43
N LEU A 311 -10.51 18.09 -13.24
CA LEU A 311 -9.35 17.22 -13.13
C LEU A 311 -8.45 17.20 -14.38
N ARG A 312 -8.98 17.63 -15.54
CA ARG A 312 -8.19 17.90 -16.76
C ARG A 312 -7.14 18.98 -16.52
N LEU A 313 -7.52 20.09 -15.88
CA LEU A 313 -6.62 21.21 -15.57
C LEU A 313 -5.63 20.79 -14.50
N SER A 314 -6.10 20.16 -13.42
CA SER A 314 -5.22 19.65 -12.36
C SER A 314 -4.13 18.72 -12.91
N SER A 315 -4.48 17.82 -13.83
CA SER A 315 -3.51 16.93 -14.47
C SER A 315 -2.52 17.65 -15.40
N GLN A 316 -2.93 18.74 -16.07
CA GLN A 316 -2.03 19.54 -16.89
C GLN A 316 -1.05 20.33 -16.02
N VAL A 317 -1.55 21.03 -15.00
CA VAL A 317 -0.73 21.77 -14.04
C VAL A 317 0.22 20.83 -13.30
N TRP A 318 -0.25 19.64 -12.91
CA TRP A 318 0.60 18.61 -12.33
C TRP A 318 1.77 18.21 -13.24
N LYS A 319 1.55 18.07 -14.55
CA LYS A 319 2.62 17.75 -15.50
C LYS A 319 3.66 18.85 -15.59
N ILE A 320 3.21 20.10 -15.61
CA ILE A 320 4.10 21.27 -15.64
C ILE A 320 4.95 21.31 -14.37
N LEU A 321 4.30 21.28 -13.20
CA LEU A 321 4.97 21.34 -11.89
C LEU A 321 5.93 20.18 -11.62
N ASN A 322 5.76 19.04 -12.30
CA ASN A 322 6.63 17.88 -12.19
C ASN A 322 7.62 17.73 -13.37
N GLY A 323 7.75 18.73 -14.24
CA GLY A 323 8.67 18.68 -15.39
C GLY A 323 8.41 17.46 -16.27
N SER A 324 7.14 17.17 -16.52
CA SER A 324 6.68 15.97 -17.23
C SER A 324 6.08 16.31 -18.59
N CYS A 325 6.16 17.56 -19.02
CA CYS A 325 5.85 17.96 -20.39
C CYS A 325 6.91 17.40 -21.36
N ALA A 326 6.57 17.20 -22.63
CA ALA A 326 7.51 16.68 -23.62
C ALA A 326 8.22 17.84 -24.34
N THR A 327 8.92 18.66 -23.58
CA THR A 327 9.74 19.77 -24.09
C THR A 327 11.06 19.25 -24.63
N ASP A 328 11.70 20.00 -25.52
CA ASP A 328 12.99 19.65 -26.11
C ASP A 328 14.06 19.31 -25.07
N ASP A 329 14.17 20.07 -23.98
CA ASP A 329 15.16 19.81 -22.93
C ASP A 329 14.98 18.41 -22.30
N ILE A 330 13.73 17.97 -22.15
CA ILE A 330 13.40 16.63 -21.62
C ILE A 330 13.68 15.57 -22.68
N ILE A 331 13.37 15.85 -23.95
CA ILE A 331 13.68 14.94 -25.06
C ILE A 331 15.20 14.74 -25.20
N LYS A 332 15.99 15.82 -25.09
CA LYS A 332 17.46 15.80 -25.05
C LYS A 332 17.97 14.97 -23.87
N LYS A 333 17.43 15.16 -22.66
CA LYS A 333 17.77 14.37 -21.45
C LYS A 333 17.44 12.87 -21.62
N CYS A 334 16.49 12.52 -22.47
CA CYS A 334 16.18 11.14 -22.83
C CYS A 334 17.13 10.53 -23.89
N GLY A 335 18.17 11.26 -24.31
CA GLY A 335 19.22 10.76 -25.22
C GLY A 335 18.94 11.00 -26.71
N VAL A 336 17.93 11.80 -27.05
CA VAL A 336 17.63 12.16 -28.44
C VAL A 336 18.38 13.44 -28.78
N GLN A 337 19.20 13.41 -29.83
CA GLN A 337 19.86 14.61 -30.34
C GLN A 337 18.89 15.40 -31.23
N LEU A 338 18.64 16.65 -30.87
CA LEU A 338 17.81 17.57 -31.64
C LEU A 338 18.29 19.01 -31.47
N ALA A 339 18.10 19.83 -32.50
CA ALA A 339 18.29 21.27 -32.41
C ALA A 339 17.08 21.87 -31.70
N SER A 340 17.29 22.48 -30.52
CA SER A 340 16.20 23.07 -29.76
C SER A 340 16.07 24.54 -30.05
N ARG A 341 14.84 24.95 -30.36
CA ARG A 341 14.48 26.35 -30.57
C ARG A 341 13.00 26.49 -30.26
N CYS A 342 12.66 27.39 -29.35
CA CYS A 342 11.28 27.64 -28.95
C CYS A 342 10.43 27.97 -30.18
N PHE A 343 9.34 27.23 -30.37
CA PHE A 343 8.42 27.43 -31.50
C PHE A 343 7.75 28.81 -31.51
N PHE A 344 7.57 29.43 -30.34
CA PHE A 344 6.81 30.68 -30.23
C PHE A 344 7.67 31.92 -30.47
N CYS A 345 8.82 32.04 -29.81
CA CYS A 345 9.69 33.22 -29.96
C CYS A 345 10.79 33.03 -30.99
N GLU A 346 11.12 31.78 -31.30
CA GLU A 346 12.27 31.41 -32.13
C GLU A 346 13.62 32.02 -31.71
N CYS A 347 13.80 32.41 -30.44
CA CYS A 347 15.02 33.08 -29.97
C CYS A 347 15.85 32.26 -28.97
N GLN A 348 15.23 31.39 -28.18
CA GLN A 348 15.89 30.62 -27.11
C GLN A 348 15.61 29.12 -27.27
N GLU A 349 16.33 28.26 -26.53
CA GLU A 349 16.00 26.84 -26.45
C GLU A 349 14.62 26.63 -25.81
N GLU A 350 13.98 25.50 -26.14
CA GLU A 350 12.67 25.15 -25.60
C GLU A 350 12.81 24.37 -24.28
N ASP A 351 12.42 25.02 -23.20
CA ASP A 351 12.11 24.39 -21.93
C ASP A 351 10.76 24.90 -21.39
N ILE A 352 10.25 24.23 -20.34
CA ILE A 352 8.91 24.54 -19.81
C ILE A 352 8.83 25.91 -19.15
N ASP A 353 9.90 26.38 -18.52
CA ASP A 353 9.93 27.66 -17.82
C ASP A 353 9.99 28.80 -18.85
N HIS A 354 10.76 28.61 -19.94
CA HIS A 354 10.75 29.49 -21.08
C HIS A 354 9.38 29.56 -21.73
N ILE A 355 8.80 28.42 -22.13
CA ILE A 355 7.50 28.39 -22.80
C ILE A 355 6.43 29.06 -21.95
N ILE A 356 6.41 28.90 -20.63
CA ILE A 356 5.33 29.41 -19.80
C ILE A 356 5.58 30.84 -19.34
N TRP A 357 6.80 31.21 -18.94
CA TRP A 357 7.04 32.44 -18.18
C TRP A 357 7.87 33.49 -18.94
N THR A 358 8.94 33.08 -19.61
CA THR A 358 9.92 34.04 -20.15
C THR A 358 9.86 34.20 -21.67
N CYS A 359 9.11 33.35 -22.38
CA CYS A 359 8.90 33.48 -23.81
C CYS A 359 8.12 34.76 -24.13
N ARG A 360 8.59 35.54 -25.12
CA ARG A 360 7.95 36.80 -25.54
C ARG A 360 6.45 36.65 -25.79
N PHE A 361 6.06 35.61 -26.51
CA PHE A 361 4.66 35.31 -26.81
C PHE A 361 3.84 35.06 -25.53
N SER A 362 4.37 34.25 -24.61
CA SER A 362 3.67 33.91 -23.37
C SER A 362 3.59 35.11 -22.41
N MET A 363 4.61 35.97 -22.40
CA MET A 363 4.57 37.22 -21.64
C MET A 363 3.43 38.13 -22.10
N GLU A 364 3.22 38.27 -23.41
CA GLU A 364 2.11 39.06 -23.95
C GLU A 364 0.74 38.48 -23.55
N ILE A 365 0.60 37.15 -23.53
CA ILE A 365 -0.61 36.46 -23.03
C ILE A 365 -0.81 36.72 -21.54
N TRP A 366 0.24 36.57 -20.72
CA TRP A 366 0.15 36.80 -19.28
C TRP A 366 -0.21 38.25 -18.97
N ASP A 367 0.38 39.21 -19.67
CA ASP A 367 0.06 40.62 -19.50
C ASP A 367 -1.40 40.90 -19.87
N TRP A 368 -1.92 40.29 -20.94
CA TRP A 368 -3.34 40.37 -21.28
C TRP A 368 -4.24 39.77 -20.19
N ILE A 369 -3.94 38.57 -19.68
CA ILE A 369 -4.72 37.90 -18.61
C ILE A 369 -4.67 38.71 -17.31
N HIS A 370 -3.49 39.17 -16.89
CA HIS A 370 -3.32 39.95 -15.66
C HIS A 370 -4.08 41.27 -15.74
N ASN A 371 -4.05 41.94 -16.89
CA ASN A 371 -4.82 43.18 -17.10
C ASN A 371 -6.33 42.91 -17.10
N LEU A 372 -6.78 41.81 -17.72
CA LEU A 372 -8.20 41.46 -17.81
C LEU A 372 -8.83 41.12 -16.45
N PHE A 373 -8.08 40.40 -15.60
CA PHE A 373 -8.57 39.91 -14.32
C PHE A 373 -8.00 40.67 -13.11
N HIS A 374 -7.22 41.73 -13.35
CA HIS A 374 -6.53 42.53 -12.32
C HIS A 374 -5.65 41.68 -11.37
N LEU A 375 -4.99 40.65 -11.91
CA LEU A 375 -4.13 39.73 -11.15
C LEU A 375 -2.69 40.26 -11.09
N GLN A 376 -1.96 39.92 -10.04
CA GLN A 376 -0.54 40.27 -9.94
C GLN A 376 0.32 39.30 -10.75
N ARG A 377 1.31 39.85 -11.46
CA ARG A 377 2.30 39.04 -12.18
C ARG A 377 3.11 38.19 -11.20
N GLY A 378 3.16 36.90 -11.45
CA GLY A 378 4.07 35.95 -10.78
C GLY A 378 5.07 35.37 -11.77
N GLN A 379 6.15 34.82 -11.24
CA GLN A 379 7.23 34.17 -12.00
C GLN A 379 7.10 32.63 -11.98
N ASP A 380 6.25 32.09 -11.10
CA ASP A 380 5.91 30.68 -11.10
C ASP A 380 4.45 30.43 -10.67
N PHE A 381 3.95 29.21 -10.93
CA PHE A 381 2.59 28.81 -10.59
C PHE A 381 2.30 28.89 -9.09
N VAL A 382 3.28 28.59 -8.24
CA VAL A 382 3.11 28.57 -6.78
C VAL A 382 2.95 29.99 -6.24
N GLU A 383 3.71 30.94 -6.79
CA GLU A 383 3.64 32.36 -6.47
C GLU A 383 2.28 32.93 -6.85
N ILE A 384 1.81 32.68 -8.08
CA ILE A 384 0.48 33.12 -8.53
C ILE A 384 -0.60 32.50 -7.64
N LEU A 385 -0.55 31.18 -7.40
CA LEU A 385 -1.55 30.50 -6.57
C LEU A 385 -1.54 30.99 -5.12
N LYS A 386 -0.41 31.45 -4.58
CA LYS A 386 -0.33 32.04 -3.25
C LYS A 386 -0.94 33.44 -3.21
N LYS A 387 -0.52 34.32 -4.12
CA LYS A 387 -0.97 35.72 -4.18
C LYS A 387 -2.48 35.81 -4.42
N GLU A 388 -3.00 34.97 -5.31
CA GLU A 388 -4.39 35.04 -5.75
C GLU A 388 -5.34 34.15 -4.95
N SER A 389 -4.85 33.44 -3.92
CA SER A 389 -5.70 32.55 -3.11
C SER A 389 -6.80 33.26 -2.32
N SER A 390 -6.70 34.59 -2.12
CA SER A 390 -7.69 35.43 -1.46
C SER A 390 -8.72 36.07 -2.40
N HIS A 391 -8.50 36.02 -3.72
CA HIS A 391 -9.33 36.75 -4.70
C HIS A 391 -10.60 36.01 -5.13
N SER A 392 -10.78 34.73 -4.78
CA SER A 392 -11.94 33.94 -5.17
C SER A 392 -12.50 33.14 -4.00
N GLU A 393 -13.80 33.32 -3.72
CA GLU A 393 -14.51 32.53 -2.69
C GLU A 393 -14.50 31.02 -2.99
N ALA A 394 -14.46 30.64 -4.27
CA ALA A 394 -14.33 29.25 -4.68
C ALA A 394 -12.95 28.63 -4.33
N VAL A 395 -11.94 29.47 -4.08
CA VAL A 395 -10.62 29.06 -3.61
C VAL A 395 -10.55 29.10 -2.09
N SER A 396 -11.34 29.92 -1.39
CA SER A 396 -11.34 30.02 0.08
C SER A 396 -12.30 29.05 0.80
N GLN A 397 -13.41 28.64 0.18
CA GLN A 397 -14.48 27.84 0.82
C GLN A 397 -14.35 26.31 0.71
N ALA A 398 -13.21 25.77 0.26
CA ALA A 398 -13.02 24.32 0.05
C ALA A 398 -11.76 23.76 0.71
#